data_AF-A0A1Q8JH34-F1
#
_entry.id   AF-A0A1Q8JH34-F1
#
_cell.length_a   1.000
_cell.length_b   1.000
_cell.length_c   1.000
_cell.angle_alpha   90.00
_cell.angle_beta   90.00
_cell.angle_gamma   90.00
#
_symmetry.space_group_name_H-M   'P 1'
#
loop_
_entity.id
_entity.type
_entity.pdbx_description
1 polymer ?
#
loop_
_entity_poly.entity_id
_entity_poly.type
_entity_poly.pdbx_seq_one_letter_code
_entity_poly.pdbx_strand_id
1 'polypeptide(L)'
;MAKLSARDLPVAAATGVSGGTTVAATAHVAHRAGIRVFATGGLGGVHRDAASTFDESADLPALARLPIVVVSAGVKSVLDVPATLERLETLGISVAGYRTHAFPGFYVADSGYAVPQRVESPEQVAVAWRAARGLGLGSALLVANPVPAAEQLPPAEHDAALTAALAALDDAGITGQDATPFLLQRVRDATGDRSLEVNVAVYRNNMALGARIAAALAGPAGPAAVTPPV
;
A
#
# COMPACT_ATOMS: atom_id res chain seq x y z
N MET A 1 8.20 15.65 -13.71
CA MET A 1 7.90 16.19 -12.36
C MET A 1 8.72 15.41 -11.34
N ALA A 2 9.31 16.04 -10.34
CA ALA A 2 10.12 15.34 -9.33
C ALA A 2 9.26 14.42 -8.46
N LYS A 3 9.78 13.25 -8.08
CA LYS A 3 9.15 12.32 -7.12
C LYS A 3 9.70 12.65 -5.72
N LEU A 4 8.82 13.02 -4.79
CA LEU A 4 9.21 13.49 -3.46
C LEU A 4 8.79 12.49 -2.39
N SER A 5 9.77 11.83 -1.78
CA SER A 5 9.60 11.06 -0.55
C SER A 5 9.70 11.96 0.68
N ALA A 6 9.44 11.42 1.87
CA ALA A 6 9.46 12.20 3.11
C ALA A 6 10.81 12.91 3.36
N ARG A 7 11.92 12.28 2.93
CA ARG A 7 13.27 12.86 3.02
C ARG A 7 13.47 14.09 2.12
N ASP A 8 12.68 14.20 1.06
CA ASP A 8 12.82 15.26 0.05
C ASP A 8 12.00 16.50 0.43
N LEU A 9 11.01 16.36 1.33
CA LEU A 9 10.13 17.43 1.77
C LEU A 9 10.85 18.68 2.33
N PRO A 10 11.91 18.57 3.17
CA PRO A 10 12.57 19.76 3.71
C PRO A 10 13.20 20.63 2.63
N VAL A 11 13.90 20.01 1.67
CA VAL A 11 14.54 20.72 0.56
C VAL A 11 13.49 21.27 -0.41
N ALA A 12 12.45 20.48 -0.72
CA ALA A 12 11.38 20.92 -1.59
C ALA A 12 10.64 22.16 -1.03
N ALA A 13 10.35 22.16 0.27
CA ALA A 13 9.73 23.28 0.96
C ALA A 13 10.65 24.52 1.00
N ALA A 14 11.95 24.34 1.26
CA ALA A 14 12.91 25.44 1.32
C ALA A 14 13.16 26.12 -0.04
N THR A 15 13.03 25.36 -1.13
CA THR A 15 13.35 25.82 -2.50
C THR A 15 12.12 26.14 -3.35
N GLY A 16 10.91 25.85 -2.85
CA GLY A 16 9.66 26.16 -3.56
C GLY A 16 9.41 25.30 -4.80
N VAL A 17 10.06 24.14 -4.94
CA VAL A 17 9.89 23.26 -6.10
C VAL A 17 8.60 22.42 -5.99
N SER A 18 8.01 22.10 -7.14
CA SER A 18 6.83 21.24 -7.24
C SER A 18 7.21 19.79 -7.56
N GLY A 19 6.55 18.84 -6.92
CA GLY A 19 6.77 17.41 -7.14
C GLY A 19 5.58 16.54 -6.71
N GLY A 20 5.49 15.33 -7.25
CA GLY A 20 4.50 14.34 -6.83
C GLY A 20 4.98 13.63 -5.57
N THR A 21 4.17 13.62 -4.52
CA THR A 21 4.51 12.98 -3.24
C THR A 21 4.33 11.47 -3.28
N THR A 22 5.30 10.71 -2.76
CA THR A 22 5.15 9.26 -2.54
C THR A 22 4.16 8.98 -1.40
N VAL A 23 3.92 7.70 -1.10
CA VAL A 23 3.12 7.29 0.06
C VAL A 23 3.72 7.82 1.36
N ALA A 24 5.03 7.67 1.58
CA ALA A 24 5.72 8.20 2.77
C ALA A 24 5.49 9.72 2.96
N ALA A 25 5.71 10.51 1.91
CA ALA A 25 5.52 11.96 1.96
C ALA A 25 4.04 12.35 2.15
N THR A 26 3.15 11.69 1.41
CA THR A 26 1.70 11.97 1.48
C THR A 26 1.14 11.63 2.86
N ALA A 27 1.51 10.48 3.42
CA ALA A 27 1.09 10.09 4.77
C ALA A 27 1.60 11.08 5.83
N HIS A 28 2.85 11.55 5.70
CA HIS A 28 3.41 12.55 6.61
C HIS A 28 2.63 13.87 6.58
N VAL A 29 2.41 14.42 5.38
CA VAL A 29 1.67 15.69 5.21
C VAL A 29 0.21 15.55 5.62
N ALA A 30 -0.44 14.44 5.26
CA ALA A 30 -1.83 14.14 5.63
C ALA A 30 -1.98 14.08 7.16
N HIS A 31 -1.12 13.32 7.84
CA HIS A 31 -1.16 13.23 9.30
C HIS A 31 -0.94 14.60 9.96
N ARG A 32 0.05 15.38 9.49
CA ARG A 32 0.30 16.74 9.98
C ARG A 32 -0.89 17.68 9.78
N ALA A 33 -1.69 17.47 8.73
CA ALA A 33 -2.91 18.23 8.46
C ALA A 33 -4.15 17.70 9.23
N GLY A 34 -4.00 16.69 10.09
CA GLY A 34 -5.12 16.08 10.81
C GLY A 34 -5.97 15.10 9.99
N ILE A 35 -5.52 14.73 8.79
CA ILE A 35 -6.18 13.73 7.94
C ILE A 35 -5.82 12.34 8.45
N ARG A 36 -6.85 11.55 8.78
CA ARG A 36 -6.70 10.22 9.42
C ARG A 36 -6.75 9.05 8.46
N VAL A 37 -7.19 9.26 7.21
CA VAL A 37 -7.32 8.19 6.20
C VAL A 37 -6.67 8.63 4.90
N PHE A 38 -5.85 7.75 4.34
CA PHE A 38 -5.19 7.93 3.07
C PHE A 38 -5.44 6.69 2.20
N ALA A 39 -5.95 6.86 0.99
CA ALA A 39 -6.09 5.78 0.02
C ALA A 39 -5.11 5.96 -1.15
N THR A 40 -4.50 4.86 -1.58
CA THR A 40 -3.56 4.81 -2.70
C THR A 40 -3.78 3.56 -3.52
N GLY A 41 -3.04 3.40 -4.61
CA GLY A 41 -3.08 2.18 -5.41
C GLY A 41 -2.41 1.03 -4.67
N GLY A 42 -1.09 1.06 -4.60
CA GLY A 42 -0.26 0.08 -3.91
C GLY A 42 0.89 0.78 -3.20
N LEU A 43 1.29 0.26 -2.05
CA LEU A 43 2.44 0.75 -1.30
C LEU A 43 3.75 0.46 -2.06
N GLY A 44 4.81 1.19 -1.72
CA GLY A 44 6.16 0.63 -1.84
C GLY A 44 6.41 -0.44 -0.77
N GLY A 45 7.50 -1.18 -0.89
CA GLY A 45 7.83 -2.29 -0.01
C GLY A 45 9.28 -2.71 -0.14
N VAL A 46 9.56 -3.95 0.21
CA VAL A 46 10.87 -4.59 0.00
C VAL A 46 10.99 -5.01 -1.46
N HIS A 47 12.10 -4.67 -2.11
CA HIS A 47 12.37 -5.12 -3.48
C HIS A 47 12.91 -6.55 -3.47
N ARG A 48 12.78 -7.25 -4.62
CA ARG A 48 13.10 -8.69 -4.74
C ARG A 48 14.57 -9.03 -4.54
N ASP A 49 15.46 -8.07 -4.74
CA ASP A 49 16.90 -8.16 -4.56
C ASP A 49 17.39 -7.48 -3.26
N ALA A 50 16.48 -7.01 -2.40
CA ALA A 50 16.81 -6.22 -1.22
C ALA A 50 17.72 -6.95 -0.21
N ALA A 51 17.77 -8.29 -0.24
CA ALA A 51 18.68 -9.07 0.59
C ALA A 51 20.17 -8.77 0.28
N SER A 52 20.50 -8.34 -0.94
CA SER A 52 21.84 -7.91 -1.34
C SER A 52 21.96 -6.41 -1.57
N THR A 53 20.88 -5.74 -1.97
CA THR A 53 20.89 -4.31 -2.35
C THR A 53 20.43 -3.35 -1.27
N PHE A 54 19.73 -3.86 -0.24
CA PHE A 54 19.03 -3.06 0.77
C PHE A 54 17.99 -2.09 0.16
N ASP A 55 17.45 -2.40 -1.03
CA ASP A 55 16.41 -1.59 -1.68
C ASP A 55 15.05 -1.81 -1.02
N GLU A 56 14.79 -1.02 0.02
CA GLU A 56 13.53 -0.98 0.77
C GLU A 56 12.86 0.39 0.63
N SER A 57 11.57 0.41 0.32
CA SER A 57 10.81 1.65 0.25
C SER A 57 10.75 2.37 1.60
N ALA A 58 11.02 3.68 1.57
CA ALA A 58 10.84 4.58 2.71
C ALA A 58 9.39 4.64 3.24
N ASP A 59 8.41 4.09 2.51
CA ASP A 59 7.03 3.94 2.96
C ASP A 59 6.96 3.11 4.26
N LEU A 60 7.71 2.02 4.37
CA LEU A 60 7.67 1.11 5.51
C LEU A 60 8.11 1.80 6.81
N PRO A 61 9.33 2.35 6.94
CA PRO A 61 9.73 3.06 8.15
C PRO A 61 8.92 4.34 8.40
N ALA A 62 8.34 4.99 7.37
CA ALA A 62 7.46 6.13 7.58
C ALA A 62 6.15 5.71 8.25
N LEU A 63 5.49 4.68 7.73
CA LEU A 63 4.21 4.18 8.25
C LEU A 63 4.34 3.55 9.65
N ALA A 64 5.53 3.09 10.03
CA ALA A 64 5.81 2.64 11.39
C ALA A 64 5.62 3.74 12.46
N ARG A 65 5.63 5.02 12.06
CA ARG A 65 5.58 6.18 12.97
C ARG A 65 4.43 7.15 12.69
N LEU A 66 3.49 6.78 11.82
CA LEU A 66 2.39 7.66 11.41
C LEU A 66 1.04 7.01 11.76
N PRO A 67 0.26 7.57 12.70
CA PRO A 67 -0.99 6.97 13.16
C PRO A 67 -2.17 7.26 12.21
N ILE A 68 -2.06 6.76 10.98
CA ILE A 68 -3.01 6.95 9.88
C ILE A 68 -3.55 5.60 9.41
N VAL A 69 -4.78 5.56 8.90
CA VAL A 69 -5.28 4.41 8.15
C VAL A 69 -4.85 4.56 6.70
N VAL A 70 -4.19 3.53 6.15
CA VAL A 70 -3.83 3.48 4.72
C VAL A 70 -4.63 2.39 4.04
N VAL A 71 -5.34 2.72 2.97
CA VAL A 71 -6.04 1.74 2.12
C VAL A 71 -5.25 1.54 0.84
N SER A 72 -4.89 0.30 0.53
CA SER A 72 -4.21 -0.05 -0.72
C SER A 72 -4.57 -1.45 -1.18
N ALA A 73 -4.34 -1.75 -2.46
CA ALA A 73 -4.33 -3.11 -2.99
C ALA A 73 -2.99 -3.78 -2.68
N GLY A 74 -2.57 -3.73 -1.42
CA GLY A 74 -1.31 -4.29 -0.94
C GLY A 74 -0.11 -3.43 -1.35
N VAL A 75 0.94 -4.10 -1.81
CA VAL A 75 2.17 -3.50 -2.34
C VAL A 75 2.19 -3.65 -3.85
N LYS A 76 2.88 -2.77 -4.58
CA LYS A 76 3.00 -2.90 -6.04
C LYS A 76 3.51 -4.29 -6.41
N SER A 77 2.93 -4.92 -7.43
CA SER A 77 3.18 -6.33 -7.80
C SER A 77 4.65 -6.67 -8.11
N VAL A 78 5.43 -5.65 -8.47
CA VAL A 78 6.84 -5.75 -8.81
C VAL A 78 7.74 -6.01 -7.60
N LEU A 79 7.21 -5.83 -6.38
CA LEU A 79 7.92 -5.96 -5.12
C LEU A 79 7.92 -7.41 -4.60
N ASP A 80 8.71 -7.64 -3.55
CA ASP A 80 8.74 -8.87 -2.79
C ASP A 80 7.65 -8.84 -1.72
N VAL A 81 6.52 -9.52 -1.99
CA VAL A 81 5.39 -9.58 -1.05
C VAL A 81 5.76 -10.24 0.28
N PRO A 82 6.34 -11.45 0.34
CA PRO A 82 6.65 -12.08 1.61
C PRO A 82 7.65 -11.27 2.44
N ALA A 83 8.72 -10.77 1.83
CA ALA A 83 9.69 -9.94 2.56
C ALA A 83 9.05 -8.62 3.04
N THR A 84 8.10 -8.06 2.28
CA THR A 84 7.38 -6.86 2.74
C THR A 84 6.46 -7.18 3.92
N LEU A 85 5.77 -8.33 3.94
CA LEU A 85 4.92 -8.73 5.06
C LEU A 85 5.75 -8.93 6.35
N GLU A 86 6.87 -9.64 6.27
CA GLU A 86 7.83 -9.79 7.38
C GLU A 86 8.31 -8.44 7.90
N ARG A 87 8.55 -7.50 6.98
CA ARG A 87 9.04 -6.17 7.33
C ARG A 87 7.97 -5.32 7.98
N LEU A 88 6.73 -5.39 7.52
CA LEU A 88 5.57 -4.74 8.15
C LEU A 88 5.36 -5.26 9.57
N GLU A 89 5.48 -6.58 9.78
CA GLU A 89 5.44 -7.22 11.11
C GLU A 89 6.55 -6.68 12.02
N THR A 90 7.80 -6.73 11.54
CA THR A 90 8.98 -6.25 12.29
C THR A 90 8.84 -4.79 12.73
N LEU A 91 8.21 -3.96 11.88
CA LEU A 91 8.00 -2.54 12.15
C LEU A 91 6.74 -2.25 12.99
N GLY A 92 6.00 -3.28 13.40
CA GLY A 92 4.78 -3.12 14.19
C GLY A 92 3.63 -2.43 13.45
N ILE A 93 3.60 -2.54 12.12
CA ILE A 93 2.52 -1.98 11.29
C ILE A 93 1.39 -3.02 11.22
N SER A 94 0.21 -2.67 11.73
CA SER A 94 -0.94 -3.57 11.67
C SER A 94 -1.45 -3.70 10.24
N VAL A 95 -1.65 -4.93 9.76
CA VAL A 95 -2.18 -5.23 8.43
C VAL A 95 -3.49 -6.00 8.57
N ALA A 96 -4.55 -5.54 7.91
CA ALA A 96 -5.84 -6.22 7.88
C ALA A 96 -6.38 -6.30 6.44
N GLY A 97 -6.77 -7.49 6.01
CA GLY A 97 -7.49 -7.68 4.75
C GLY A 97 -8.93 -7.24 4.87
N TYR A 98 -9.41 -6.44 3.93
CA TYR A 98 -10.81 -6.05 3.85
C TYR A 98 -11.62 -7.16 3.18
N ARG A 99 -12.41 -7.90 3.97
CA ARG A 99 -13.24 -9.04 3.55
C ARG A 99 -12.46 -10.16 2.86
N THR A 100 -11.19 -10.30 3.20
CA THR A 100 -10.29 -11.32 2.63
C THR A 100 -9.27 -11.77 3.65
N HIS A 101 -8.77 -13.00 3.49
CA HIS A 101 -7.55 -13.49 4.15
C HIS A 101 -6.34 -13.49 3.22
N ALA A 102 -6.54 -13.23 1.92
CA ALA A 102 -5.45 -13.08 0.97
C ALA A 102 -4.91 -11.64 1.00
N PHE A 103 -3.58 -11.52 0.98
CA PHE A 103 -2.91 -10.27 0.68
C PHE A 103 -3.03 -10.01 -0.83
N PRO A 104 -3.51 -8.83 -1.26
CA PRO A 104 -3.65 -8.52 -2.68
C PRO A 104 -2.30 -8.18 -3.32
N GLY A 105 -2.12 -8.65 -4.56
CA GLY A 105 -0.92 -8.44 -5.38
C GLY A 105 -1.03 -7.25 -6.31
N PHE A 106 -1.71 -6.18 -5.89
CA PHE A 106 -1.99 -4.97 -6.66
C PHE A 106 -2.86 -5.18 -7.90
N TYR A 107 -2.33 -5.81 -8.97
CA TYR A 107 -3.08 -6.11 -10.19
C TYR A 107 -3.94 -7.37 -10.10
N VAL A 108 -3.66 -8.22 -9.09
CA VAL A 108 -4.39 -9.45 -8.79
C VAL A 108 -4.96 -9.37 -7.38
N ALA A 109 -6.15 -9.94 -7.18
CA ALA A 109 -6.87 -9.92 -5.92
C ALA A 109 -6.18 -10.76 -4.82
N ASP A 110 -5.38 -11.75 -5.23
CA ASP A 110 -4.65 -12.67 -4.36
C ASP A 110 -3.20 -12.81 -4.86
N SER A 111 -2.23 -12.48 -4.00
CA SER A 111 -0.80 -12.66 -4.29
C SER A 111 -0.25 -14.04 -3.91
N GLY A 112 -1.09 -14.94 -3.38
CA GLY A 112 -0.67 -16.22 -2.81
C GLY A 112 -0.16 -16.14 -1.36
N TYR A 113 -0.27 -14.98 -0.71
CA TYR A 113 0.17 -14.74 0.66
C TYR A 113 -1.01 -14.32 1.52
N ALA A 114 -0.96 -14.59 2.83
CA ALA A 114 -2.05 -14.28 3.74
C ALA A 114 -1.86 -12.93 4.45
N VAL A 115 -2.97 -12.25 4.77
CA VAL A 115 -2.99 -11.19 5.79
C VAL A 115 -3.11 -11.80 7.18
N PRO A 116 -2.48 -11.21 8.21
CA PRO A 116 -2.54 -11.73 9.57
C PRO A 116 -3.91 -11.52 10.22
N GLN A 117 -4.67 -10.50 9.77
CA GLN A 117 -5.97 -10.12 10.33
C GLN A 117 -6.96 -9.81 9.22
N ARG A 118 -8.26 -9.89 9.51
CA ARG A 118 -9.35 -9.60 8.58
C ARG A 118 -10.40 -8.69 9.22
N VAL A 119 -10.94 -7.76 8.43
CA VAL A 119 -12.01 -6.84 8.81
C VAL A 119 -13.12 -6.87 7.76
N GLU A 120 -14.38 -6.75 8.19
CA GLU A 120 -15.56 -6.91 7.34
C GLU A 120 -16.21 -5.60 6.91
N SER A 121 -15.98 -4.51 7.66
CA SER A 121 -16.67 -3.24 7.43
C SER A 121 -15.81 -2.01 7.72
N PRO A 122 -16.13 -0.84 7.12
CA PRO A 122 -15.45 0.42 7.44
C PRO A 122 -15.51 0.77 8.94
N GLU A 123 -16.59 0.41 9.62
CA GLU A 123 -16.79 0.62 11.06
C GLU A 123 -15.82 -0.23 11.88
N GLN A 124 -15.58 -1.49 11.48
CA GLN A 124 -14.57 -2.32 12.14
C GLN A 124 -13.16 -1.75 11.98
N VAL A 125 -12.82 -1.20 10.81
CA VAL A 125 -11.55 -0.47 10.62
C VAL A 125 -11.48 0.73 11.56
N ALA A 126 -12.57 1.50 11.68
CA ALA A 126 -12.62 2.66 12.56
C ALA A 126 -12.46 2.28 14.05
N VAL A 127 -13.06 1.16 14.48
CA VAL A 127 -12.89 0.60 15.83
C VAL A 127 -11.44 0.17 16.06
N ALA A 128 -10.85 -0.59 15.13
CA ALA A 128 -9.46 -1.04 15.22
C ALA A 128 -8.47 0.14 15.30
N TRP A 129 -8.67 1.18 14.47
CA TRP A 129 -7.85 2.38 14.52
C TRP A 129 -7.96 3.10 15.88
N ARG A 130 -9.19 3.28 16.41
CA ARG A 130 -9.40 3.90 17.74
C ARG A 130 -8.77 3.06 18.86
N ALA A 131 -8.88 1.73 18.80
CA ALA A 131 -8.25 0.83 19.75
C ALA A 131 -6.72 0.98 19.74
N ALA A 132 -6.09 1.02 18.56
CA ALA A 132 -4.66 1.27 18.43
C ALA A 132 -4.23 2.62 19.04
N ARG A 133 -5.06 3.67 18.89
CA ARG A 133 -4.82 4.97 19.57
C ARG A 133 -4.91 4.84 21.09
N GLY A 134 -5.92 4.13 21.61
CA GLY A 134 -6.11 3.91 23.04
C GLY A 134 -4.99 3.10 23.70
N LEU A 135 -4.34 2.23 22.92
CA LEU A 135 -3.16 1.47 23.33
C LEU A 135 -1.84 2.26 23.20
N GLY A 136 -1.87 3.50 22.71
CA GLY A 136 -0.68 4.34 22.55
C GLY A 136 0.25 3.91 21.40
N LEU A 137 -0.20 3.05 20.47
CA LEU A 137 0.61 2.57 19.36
C LEU A 137 0.83 3.69 18.33
N GLY A 138 2.03 3.91 17.79
CA GLY A 138 2.30 5.03 16.87
C GLY A 138 2.16 4.73 15.37
N SER A 139 2.01 3.45 15.02
CA SER A 139 2.07 2.97 13.64
C SER A 139 0.74 3.13 12.88
N ALA A 140 0.85 3.01 11.56
CA ALA A 140 -0.29 3.00 10.65
C ALA A 140 -1.10 1.70 10.78
N LEU A 141 -2.38 1.78 10.41
CA LEU A 141 -3.22 0.62 10.12
C LEU A 141 -3.35 0.46 8.60
N LEU A 142 -2.74 -0.57 8.05
CA LEU A 142 -2.87 -0.92 6.65
C LEU A 142 -4.12 -1.77 6.42
N VAL A 143 -5.02 -1.29 5.58
CA VAL A 143 -6.20 -2.00 5.10
C VAL A 143 -5.91 -2.47 3.67
N ALA A 144 -5.62 -3.76 3.54
CA ALA A 144 -5.37 -4.41 2.27
C ALA A 144 -6.71 -4.74 1.58
N ASN A 145 -7.00 -4.03 0.50
CA ASN A 145 -8.27 -4.09 -0.22
C ASN A 145 -8.04 -4.63 -1.64
N PRO A 146 -8.41 -5.89 -1.93
CA PRO A 146 -8.23 -6.48 -3.25
C PRO A 146 -8.94 -5.71 -4.35
N VAL A 147 -8.33 -5.67 -5.54
CA VAL A 147 -9.05 -5.33 -6.75
C VAL A 147 -10.22 -6.32 -6.94
N PRO A 148 -11.40 -5.88 -7.41
CA PRO A 148 -12.49 -6.80 -7.72
C PRO A 148 -12.03 -7.88 -8.71
N ALA A 149 -12.42 -9.13 -8.48
CA ALA A 149 -11.95 -10.27 -9.29
C ALA A 149 -12.35 -10.19 -10.77
N ALA A 150 -13.40 -9.42 -11.10
CA ALA A 150 -13.81 -9.16 -12.49
C ALA A 150 -12.96 -8.07 -13.18
N GLU A 151 -12.22 -7.28 -12.40
CA GLU A 151 -11.43 -6.13 -12.86
C GLU A 151 -9.91 -6.36 -12.70
N GLN A 152 -9.49 -7.55 -12.25
CA GLN A 152 -8.08 -7.91 -12.12
C GLN A 152 -7.46 -8.36 -13.44
N LEU A 153 -6.13 -8.35 -13.52
CA LEU A 153 -5.43 -9.06 -14.58
C LEU A 153 -5.60 -10.58 -14.40
N PRO A 154 -5.77 -11.36 -15.48
CA PRO A 154 -5.65 -12.81 -15.41
C PRO A 154 -4.32 -13.18 -14.74
N PRO A 155 -4.30 -14.03 -13.69
CA PRO A 155 -3.08 -14.30 -12.93
C PRO A 155 -1.91 -14.79 -13.80
N ALA A 156 -2.17 -15.68 -14.75
CA ALA A 156 -1.14 -16.18 -15.67
C ALA A 156 -0.54 -15.09 -16.57
N GLU A 157 -1.34 -14.11 -17.00
CA GLU A 157 -0.88 -12.96 -17.80
C GLU A 157 -0.05 -12.01 -16.95
N HIS A 158 -0.51 -11.74 -15.72
CA HIS A 158 0.23 -10.94 -14.74
C HIS A 158 1.61 -11.55 -14.46
N ASP A 159 1.66 -12.86 -14.18
CA ASP A 159 2.91 -13.55 -13.81
C ASP A 159 3.90 -13.55 -14.98
N ALA A 160 3.42 -13.81 -16.20
CA ALA A 160 4.25 -13.74 -17.40
C ALA A 160 4.82 -12.32 -17.64
N ALA A 161 3.99 -11.28 -17.51
CA ALA A 161 4.42 -9.89 -17.66
C ALA A 161 5.44 -9.48 -16.59
N LEU A 162 5.23 -9.92 -15.34
CA LEU A 162 6.13 -9.63 -14.23
C LEU A 162 7.48 -10.32 -14.41
N THR A 163 7.49 -11.61 -14.78
CA THR A 163 8.74 -12.33 -15.07
C THR A 163 9.53 -11.66 -16.19
N ALA A 164 8.87 -11.25 -17.28
CA ALA A 164 9.52 -10.54 -18.38
C ALA A 164 10.06 -9.15 -17.95
N ALA A 165 9.31 -8.42 -17.12
CA ALA A 165 9.73 -7.12 -16.60
C ALA A 165 10.97 -7.21 -15.69
N LEU A 166 11.04 -8.23 -14.83
CA LEU A 166 12.17 -8.46 -13.94
C LEU A 166 13.44 -8.81 -14.73
N ALA A 167 13.36 -9.72 -15.70
CA ALA A 167 14.48 -10.04 -16.58
C ALA A 167 15.01 -8.80 -17.32
N ALA A 168 14.10 -7.95 -17.80
CA ALA A 168 14.47 -6.71 -18.46
C ALA A 168 15.12 -5.66 -17.54
N LEU A 169 14.81 -5.67 -16.24
CA LEU A 169 15.43 -4.77 -15.27
C LEU A 169 16.88 -5.17 -15.04
N ASP A 170 17.12 -6.47 -14.88
CA ASP A 170 18.44 -7.05 -14.70
C ASP A 170 19.34 -6.77 -15.92
N ASP A 171 18.82 -7.00 -17.13
CA ASP A 171 19.53 -6.71 -18.39
C ASP A 171 19.90 -5.21 -18.53
N ALA A 172 19.07 -4.32 -17.98
CA ALA A 172 19.28 -2.87 -18.04
C ALA A 172 20.18 -2.34 -16.90
N GLY A 173 20.45 -3.13 -15.86
CA GLY A 173 21.24 -2.72 -14.70
C GLY A 173 20.63 -1.55 -13.90
N ILE A 174 19.31 -1.39 -13.96
CA ILE A 174 18.59 -0.30 -13.27
C ILE A 174 18.31 -0.70 -11.83
N THR A 175 18.63 0.18 -10.87
CA THR A 175 18.47 -0.08 -9.43
C THR A 175 17.86 1.12 -8.69
N GLY A 176 17.46 0.92 -7.43
CA GLY A 176 17.00 1.99 -6.55
C GLY A 176 15.70 2.65 -7.02
N GLN A 177 15.63 3.98 -6.92
CA GLN A 177 14.36 4.71 -7.09
C GLN A 177 13.74 4.61 -8.49
N ASP A 178 14.54 4.24 -9.50
CA ASP A 178 14.17 4.10 -10.90
C ASP A 178 13.67 2.68 -11.24
N ALA A 179 13.92 1.69 -10.38
CA ALA A 179 13.50 0.31 -10.59
C ALA A 179 11.97 0.17 -10.67
N THR A 180 11.23 0.71 -9.69
CA THR A 180 9.75 0.60 -9.69
C THR A 180 9.11 1.26 -10.93
N PRO A 181 9.42 2.52 -11.31
CA PRO A 181 8.88 3.10 -12.54
C PRO A 181 9.19 2.28 -13.79
N PHE A 182 10.41 1.76 -13.90
CA PHE A 182 10.81 0.91 -15.03
C PHE A 182 9.98 -0.39 -15.08
N LEU A 183 9.89 -1.13 -13.97
CA LEU A 183 9.15 -2.39 -13.90
C LEU A 183 7.67 -2.19 -14.23
N LEU A 184 7.04 -1.14 -13.69
CA LEU A 184 5.64 -0.84 -14.00
C LEU A 184 5.45 -0.47 -15.47
N GLN A 185 6.39 0.25 -16.09
CA GLN A 185 6.35 0.50 -17.53
C GLN A 185 6.40 -0.80 -18.32
N ARG A 186 7.32 -1.72 -17.98
CA ARG A 186 7.44 -3.01 -18.69
C ARG A 186 6.20 -3.90 -18.54
N VAL A 187 5.57 -3.91 -17.36
CA VAL A 187 4.29 -4.60 -17.17
C VAL A 187 3.20 -3.99 -18.06
N ARG A 188 3.15 -2.65 -18.19
CA ARG A 188 2.23 -1.99 -19.13
C ARG A 188 2.50 -2.38 -20.57
N ASP A 189 3.76 -2.35 -21.00
CA ASP A 189 4.13 -2.69 -22.37
C ASP A 189 3.74 -4.14 -22.71
N ALA A 190 3.86 -5.06 -21.74
CA ALA A 190 3.51 -6.47 -21.91
C ALA A 190 1.99 -6.77 -21.87
N THR A 191 1.19 -5.92 -21.22
CA THR A 191 -0.26 -6.14 -21.01
C THR A 191 -1.14 -5.15 -21.76
N GLY A 192 -0.53 -4.20 -22.47
CA GLY A 192 -1.23 -3.08 -23.11
C GLY A 192 -1.98 -2.22 -22.09
N ASP A 193 -3.15 -1.72 -22.50
CA ASP A 193 -3.98 -0.84 -21.66
C ASP A 193 -4.61 -1.55 -20.46
N ARG A 194 -4.61 -2.89 -20.42
CA ARG A 194 -5.30 -3.65 -19.36
C ARG A 194 -4.72 -3.40 -17.98
N SER A 195 -3.40 -3.37 -17.82
CA SER A 195 -2.80 -3.04 -16.52
C SER A 195 -3.07 -1.59 -16.11
N LEU A 196 -3.23 -0.68 -17.06
CA LEU A 196 -3.66 0.69 -16.78
C LEU A 196 -5.11 0.74 -16.31
N GLU A 197 -6.01 0.02 -16.98
CA GLU A 197 -7.42 -0.12 -16.59
C GLU A 197 -7.55 -0.71 -15.18
N VAL A 198 -6.83 -1.79 -14.89
CA VAL A 198 -6.79 -2.40 -13.55
C VAL A 198 -6.25 -1.41 -12.51
N ASN A 199 -5.22 -0.64 -12.83
CA ASN A 199 -4.70 0.38 -11.92
C ASN A 199 -5.75 1.45 -11.60
N VAL A 200 -6.54 1.89 -12.60
CA VAL A 200 -7.65 2.82 -12.40
C VAL A 200 -8.75 2.20 -11.53
N ALA A 201 -9.10 0.93 -11.76
CA ALA A 201 -10.06 0.18 -10.93
C ALA A 201 -9.59 0.09 -9.47
N VAL A 202 -8.32 -0.24 -9.25
CA VAL A 202 -7.66 -0.26 -7.93
C VAL A 202 -7.80 1.09 -7.23
N TYR A 203 -7.47 2.20 -7.91
CA TYR A 203 -7.60 3.54 -7.31
C TYR A 203 -9.05 3.84 -6.93
N ARG A 204 -10.02 3.59 -7.82
CA ARG A 204 -11.44 3.84 -7.56
C ARG A 204 -11.94 3.02 -6.37
N ASN A 205 -11.59 1.73 -6.32
CA ASN A 205 -12.00 0.82 -5.26
C ASN A 205 -11.42 1.25 -3.90
N ASN A 206 -10.11 1.56 -3.86
CA ASN A 206 -9.44 1.99 -2.62
C ASN A 206 -9.93 3.35 -2.14
N MET A 207 -10.17 4.30 -3.04
CA MET A 207 -10.76 5.60 -2.71
C MET A 207 -12.17 5.46 -2.15
N ALA A 208 -13.01 4.60 -2.75
CA ALA A 208 -14.37 4.36 -2.28
C ALA A 208 -14.39 3.72 -0.87
N LEU A 209 -13.49 2.78 -0.60
CA LEU A 209 -13.34 2.22 0.75
C LEU A 209 -12.77 3.25 1.74
N GLY A 210 -11.72 3.98 1.36
CA GLY A 210 -11.11 5.02 2.19
C GLY A 210 -12.09 6.11 2.60
N ALA A 211 -12.93 6.58 1.68
CA ALA A 211 -13.98 7.56 1.97
C ALA A 211 -14.99 7.04 3.01
N ARG A 212 -15.41 5.77 2.89
CA ARG A 212 -16.33 5.14 3.86
C ARG A 212 -15.69 4.98 5.24
N ILE A 213 -14.41 4.59 5.31
CA ILE A 213 -13.67 4.52 6.57
C ILE A 213 -13.54 5.91 7.20
N ALA A 214 -13.24 6.94 6.41
CA ALA A 214 -13.17 8.31 6.90
C ALA A 214 -14.51 8.79 7.49
N ALA A 215 -15.63 8.45 6.83
CA ALA A 215 -16.97 8.73 7.36
C ALA A 215 -17.23 8.00 8.69
N ALA A 216 -16.88 6.71 8.79
CA ALA A 216 -17.02 5.93 10.03
C ALA A 216 -16.14 6.46 11.18
N LEU A 217 -14.97 7.04 10.87
CA LEU A 217 -14.09 7.70 11.84
C LEU A 217 -14.57 9.09 12.27
N ALA A 218 -15.38 9.77 11.44
CA ALA A 218 -16.00 11.06 11.76
C ALA A 218 -17.28 10.89 12.59
N GLY A 219 -18.01 9.79 12.40
CA GLY A 219 -19.17 9.46 13.22
C GLY A 219 -18.82 9.17 14.69
N PRO A 220 -19.83 9.22 15.59
CA PRO A 220 -19.65 8.82 16.98
C PRO A 220 -19.11 7.39 17.05
N ALA A 221 -18.25 7.11 18.04
CA ALA A 221 -17.80 5.74 18.27
C ALA A 221 -19.03 4.87 18.54
N GLY A 222 -19.40 4.01 17.58
CA GLY A 222 -20.40 2.98 17.82
C GLY A 222 -19.97 2.11 19.01
N PRO A 223 -20.92 1.45 19.70
CA PRO A 223 -20.58 0.60 20.83
C PRO A 223 -19.52 -0.41 20.39
N ALA A 224 -18.43 -0.49 21.16
CA ALA A 224 -17.37 -1.45 20.89
C ALA A 224 -17.99 -2.85 20.89
N ALA A 225 -18.03 -3.50 19.73
CA ALA A 225 -18.38 -4.90 19.65
C ALA A 225 -17.20 -5.69 20.22
N VAL A 226 -17.19 -5.85 21.54
CA VAL A 226 -16.32 -6.79 22.23
C VAL A 226 -17.15 -8.04 22.49
N THR A 227 -16.94 -9.04 21.64
CA THR A 227 -17.16 -10.42 22.04
C THR A 227 -15.95 -11.21 21.56
N PRO A 228 -15.00 -11.57 22.44
CA PRO A 228 -13.95 -12.51 22.05
C PRO A 228 -14.59 -13.88 21.80
N PRO A 229 -14.19 -14.64 20.76
CA PRO A 229 -14.47 -16.06 20.73
C PRO A 229 -13.64 -16.75 21.82
N VAL A 230 -14.30 -17.71 22.48
CA VAL A 230 -13.81 -18.58 23.55
C VAL A 230 -12.72 -19.53 23.04
#